data_AF-X1W1W5-F1
#
_entry.id   AF-X1W1W5-F1
#
_cell.length_a   1.000
_cell.length_b   1.000
_cell.length_c   1.000
_cell.angle_alpha   90.00
_cell.angle_beta   90.00
_cell.angle_gamma   90.00
#
_symmetry.space_group_name_H-M   'P 1'
#
loop_
_entity.id
_entity.type
_entity.pdbx_description
1 polymer ?
#
loop_
_entity_poly.entity_id
_entity_poly.type
_entity_poly.pdbx_seq_one_letter_code
_entity_poly.pdbx_strand_id
1 'polypeptide(L)' 'MDRLSYKGKVFTSYEYSKESDFEGDVIKHSKEIFGPKSVYIDIKKKIKKDNIITIPDGYLIDFSFETDPR' A
#
# COMPACT_ATOMS: atom_id res chain seq x y z
N MET A 1 0.68 19.54 -13.71
CA MET A 1 1.03 18.24 -14.30
C MET A 1 2.47 17.95 -13.91
N ASP A 2 2.65 17.28 -12.78
CA ASP A 2 3.97 16.88 -12.28
C ASP A 2 4.56 15.81 -13.20
N ARG A 3 5.67 16.15 -13.85
CA ARG A 3 6.44 15.22 -14.69
C ARG A 3 7.58 14.66 -13.85
N LEU A 4 7.47 13.40 -13.46
CA LEU A 4 8.55 12.69 -12.80
C LEU A 4 9.54 12.24 -13.89
N SER A 5 10.82 12.61 -13.77
CA SER A 5 11.86 12.16 -14.70
C SER A 5 12.90 11.32 -13.97
N TYR A 6 13.13 10.10 -14.43
CA TYR A 6 14.12 9.18 -13.86
C TYR A 6 14.88 8.45 -14.96
N LYS A 7 16.21 8.52 -14.94
CA LYS A 7 17.14 7.93 -15.94
C LYS A 7 16.77 8.21 -17.41
N GLY A 8 16.33 9.42 -17.71
CA GLY A 8 15.94 9.81 -19.08
C GLY A 8 14.57 9.29 -19.53
N LYS A 9 13.83 8.58 -18.66
CA LYS A 9 12.42 8.26 -18.88
C LYS A 9 11.54 9.26 -18.14
N VAL A 10 10.53 9.76 -18.84
CA VAL A 10 9.48 10.60 -18.26
C VAL A 10 8.34 9.68 -17.85
N PHE A 11 7.97 9.75 -16.58
CA PHE A 11 6.84 9.04 -16.01
C PHE A 11 5.71 10.04 -15.84
N THR A 12 4.53 9.64 -16.27
CA THR A 12 3.28 10.37 -16.05
C THR A 12 2.50 9.67 -14.95
N SER A 13 1.85 10.46 -14.07
CA SER A 13 0.90 9.93 -13.12
C SER A 13 -0.20 9.18 -13.88
N TYR A 14 -0.39 7.92 -13.55
CA TYR A 14 -1.53 7.16 -14.05
C TYR A 14 -2.68 7.32 -13.06
N GLU A 15 -3.79 7.88 -13.51
CA GLU A 15 -5.00 8.02 -12.72
C GLU A 15 -5.89 6.80 -12.97
N TYR A 16 -6.17 6.06 -11.90
CA TYR A 16 -7.09 4.92 -11.97
C TYR A 16 -8.53 5.44 -11.92
N SER A 17 -9.40 4.91 -12.80
CA SER A 17 -10.81 5.29 -12.81
C SER A 17 -11.63 4.64 -11.69
N LYS A 18 -11.14 3.54 -11.12
CA LYS A 18 -11.80 2.82 -10.03
C LYS A 18 -10.80 2.50 -8.93
N GLU A 19 -11.28 2.58 -7.70
CA GLU A 19 -10.52 2.22 -6.50
C GLU A 19 -10.05 0.76 -6.57
N SER A 20 -10.89 -0.17 -7.04
CA SER A 20 -10.52 -1.58 -7.14
C SER A 20 -9.42 -1.88 -8.15
N ASP A 21 -9.31 -1.10 -9.23
CA ASP A 21 -8.21 -1.25 -10.19
C ASP A 21 -6.89 -0.79 -9.56
N PHE A 22 -6.93 0.29 -8.78
CA PHE A 22 -5.79 0.78 -8.01
C PHE A 22 -5.38 -0.22 -6.90
N GLU A 23 -6.33 -0.66 -6.08
CA GLU A 23 -6.09 -1.64 -5.00
C GLU A 23 -5.52 -2.95 -5.58
N GLY A 24 -6.06 -3.43 -6.71
CA GLY A 24 -5.55 -4.61 -7.40
C GLY A 24 -4.10 -4.48 -7.85
N ASP A 25 -3.73 -3.34 -8.43
CA ASP A 25 -2.35 -3.07 -8.86
C ASP A 25 -1.40 -2.90 -7.65
N VAL A 26 -1.87 -2.24 -6.58
CA VAL A 26 -1.12 -2.11 -5.31
C VAL A 26 -0.90 -3.48 -4.66
N ILE A 27 -1.89 -4.38 -4.63
CA ILE A 27 -1.73 -5.75 -4.11
C ILE A 27 -0.75 -6.53 -4.97
N LYS A 28 -0.87 -6.43 -6.30
CA LYS A 28 0.00 -7.13 -7.26
C LYS A 28 1.45 -6.69 -7.13
N HIS A 29 1.68 -5.38 -6.99
CA HIS A 29 3.00 -4.79 -6.83
C HIS A 29 3.39 -4.57 -5.37
N SER A 30 2.62 -5.08 -4.40
CA SER A 30 2.84 -4.85 -2.96
C SER A 30 4.24 -5.25 -2.51
N LYS A 31 4.77 -6.37 -3.04
CA LYS A 31 6.12 -6.84 -2.76
C LYS A 31 7.22 -5.94 -3.32
N GLU A 32 6.95 -5.21 -4.39
CA GLU A 32 7.89 -4.26 -4.99
C GLU A 32 7.79 -2.88 -4.33
N ILE A 33 6.57 -2.47 -3.94
CA ILE A 33 6.28 -1.19 -3.29
C ILE A 33 6.75 -1.19 -1.83
N PHE A 34 6.34 -2.20 -1.06
CA PHE A 34 6.62 -2.29 0.38
C PHE A 34 7.86 -3.14 0.69
N GLY A 35 8.21 -4.04 -0.22
CA GLY A 35 9.37 -4.92 -0.09
C GLY A 35 8.98 -6.40 0.04
N PRO A 36 9.94 -7.32 -0.18
CA PRO A 36 9.67 -8.76 -0.21
C PRO A 36 9.25 -9.32 1.16
N LYS A 37 9.53 -8.58 2.24
CA LYS A 37 9.16 -8.95 3.62
C LYS A 37 7.88 -8.27 4.08
N SER A 38 7.07 -7.72 3.21
CA SER A 38 5.84 -7.02 3.60
C SER A 38 4.63 -7.67 2.94
N VAL A 39 3.55 -7.82 3.69
CA VAL A 39 2.29 -8.41 3.25
C VAL A 39 1.22 -7.34 3.34
N TYR A 40 0.77 -6.88 2.18
CA TYR A 40 -0.39 -6.00 2.07
C TYR A 40 -1.67 -6.83 2.00
N ILE A 41 -2.67 -6.45 2.80
CA ILE A 41 -3.93 -7.14 2.97
C ILE A 41 -5.05 -6.11 2.79
N ASP A 42 -5.69 -6.18 1.63
CA ASP A 42 -6.87 -5.39 1.30
C ASP A 42 -8.11 -6.02 1.94
N ILE A 43 -8.33 -5.74 3.22
CA ILE A 43 -9.53 -6.19 3.92
C ILE A 43 -10.14 -4.97 4.59
N LYS A 44 -11.32 -4.56 4.11
CA LYS A 44 -12.18 -3.56 4.77
C LYS A 44 -12.83 -4.16 6.02
N LYS A 45 -12.02 -4.43 7.05
CA LYS A 45 -12.50 -4.97 8.33
C LYS A 45 -12.63 -3.85 9.34
N LYS A 46 -13.86 -3.68 9.84
CA LYS A 46 -14.13 -2.75 10.93
C LYS A 46 -13.37 -3.19 12.18
N ILE A 47 -12.37 -2.41 12.60
CA ILE A 47 -11.72 -2.60 13.89
C ILE A 47 -12.53 -1.83 14.93
N LYS A 48 -12.98 -2.53 15.95
CA LYS A 48 -13.59 -1.92 17.14
C LYS A 48 -12.62 -2.15 18.28
N LYS A 49 -11.95 -1.09 18.73
CA LYS A 49 -11.18 -1.11 19.99
C LYS A 49 -11.71 0.01 20.88
N ASP A 50 -12.29 -0.40 22.01
CA ASP A 50 -12.86 0.46 23.04
C ASP A 50 -13.91 1.47 22.53
N ASN A 51 -13.48 2.63 22.04
CA ASN A 51 -14.32 3.74 21.59
C ASN A 51 -13.94 4.29 20.20
N ILE A 52 -12.92 3.71 19.54
CA ILE A 52 -12.48 4.15 18.21
C ILE A 52 -13.00 3.14 17.19
N ILE A 53 -13.86 3.63 16.30
CA ILE A 53 -14.31 2.89 15.12
C ILE A 53 -13.50 3.41 13.95
N THR A 54 -12.54 2.59 13.49
CA THR A 54 -11.80 2.87 12.26
C THR A 54 -12.05 1.71 11.30
N ILE A 55 -12.43 2.08 10.08
CA ILE A 55 -12.48 1.15 8.95
C ILE A 55 -11.24 1.48 8.12
N PRO A 56 -10.13 0.75 8.30
CA PRO A 56 -9.02 0.87 7.38
C PRO A 56 -9.40 0.24 6.04
N ASP A 57 -8.97 0.87 4.94
CA ASP A 57 -9.13 0.33 3.59
C ASP A 57 -8.14 -0.82 3.32
N GLY A 58 -7.00 -0.85 4.03
CA GLY A 58 -6.03 -1.95 3.94
C GLY A 58 -5.13 -2.05 5.16
N TYR A 59 -4.54 -3.23 5.35
CA TYR A 59 -3.54 -3.52 6.37
C TYR A 59 -2.21 -3.82 5.69
N LEU A 60 -1.13 -3.20 6.17
CA LEU A 60 0.22 -3.59 5.79
C LEU A 60 0.88 -4.27 6.99
N ILE A 61 1.22 -5.54 6.82
CA ILE A 61 2.05 -6.28 7.77
C ILE A 61 3.48 -6.26 7.23
N ASP A 62 4.30 -5.39 7.79
CA ASP A 62 5.72 -5.39 7.49
C ASP A 62 6.44 -6.41 8.40
N PHE A 63 7.14 -7.37 7.80
CA PHE A 63 8.03 -8.33 8.47
C PHE A 63 9.50 -7.95 8.30
N SER A 64 9.82 -6.71 7.90
CA SER A 64 11.22 -6.24 7.88
C SER A 64 11.78 -6.06 9.31
N PHE A 65 10.94 -6.19 10.35
CA PHE A 65 11.33 -6.21 11.75
C PHE A 65 12.04 -7.52 12.13
N GLU A 66 13.29 -7.68 11.70
CA GLU A 66 14.22 -8.64 12.30
C GLU A 66 15.15 -7.99 13.36
N THR A 67 15.08 -6.68 13.63
CA THR A 67 16.10 -6.01 14.46
C THR A 67 15.65 -4.73 15.19
N ASP A 68 14.57 -4.75 15.98
CA ASP A 68 14.48 -3.78 17.09
C ASP A 68 13.48 -4.23 18.19
N PRO A 69 13.91 -5.05 19.17
CA PRO A 69 13.20 -5.13 20.44
C PRO A 69 13.46 -3.83 21.21
N ARG A 70 12.44 -2.98 21.40
CA ARG A 70 12.47 -1.86 22.34
C ARG A 70 11.42 -2.05 23.43
#